data_AF-A0A4Q5NIF8-F1
#
_entry.id   AF-A0A4Q5NIF8-F1
#
_cell.length_a   1.000
_cell.length_b   1.000
_cell.length_c   1.000
_cell.angle_alpha   90.00
_cell.angle_beta   90.00
_cell.angle_gamma   90.00
#
_symmetry.space_group_name_H-M   'P 1'
#
loop_
_entity.id
_entity.type
_entity.pdbx_description
1 polymer ?
#
loop_
_entity_poly.entity_id
_entity_poly.type
_entity_poly.pdbx_seq_one_letter_code
_entity_poly.pdbx_strand_id
1 'polypeptide(L)' 'MLNLTNDRQLRVRPVQANDRYGKFVVDPLPKGYGHTLGASLRRVLLNSIEGVA' A
#
# COMPACT_ATOMS: atom_id res chain seq x y z
N MET A 1 27.50 -18.20 -0.23
CA MET A 1 26.74 -17.56 -1.33
C MET A 1 25.37 -17.21 -0.75
N LEU A 2 25.16 -15.97 -0.30
CA LEU A 2 23.83 -15.54 0.16
C LEU A 2 22.96 -15.31 -1.08
N ASN A 3 21.79 -15.95 -1.13
CA ASN A 3 20.82 -15.82 -2.21
C ASN A 3 20.33 -14.37 -2.31
N LEU A 4 20.88 -13.60 -3.25
CA LEU A 4 20.53 -12.19 -3.55
C LEU A 4 19.31 -12.06 -4.47
N THR A 5 18.43 -13.06 -4.53
CA THR A 5 17.53 -13.21 -5.68
C THR A 5 16.18 -12.48 -5.58
N ASN A 6 15.78 -11.80 -4.49
CA ASN A 6 14.39 -11.31 -4.48
C ASN A 6 14.01 -10.10 -3.60
N ASP A 7 14.75 -9.00 -3.65
CA ASP A 7 14.35 -7.74 -2.97
C ASP A 7 13.68 -6.71 -3.91
N ARG A 8 13.29 -7.12 -5.13
CA ARG A 8 12.63 -6.23 -6.12
C ARG A 8 11.11 -6.34 -6.15
N GLN A 9 10.52 -7.27 -5.40
CA GLN A 9 9.07 -7.44 -5.40
C GLN A 9 8.41 -6.40 -4.49
N LEU A 10 7.53 -5.58 -5.08
CA LEU A 10 6.63 -4.72 -4.34
C LEU A 10 5.76 -5.58 -3.42
N ARG A 11 5.82 -5.34 -2.12
CA ARG A 11 5.06 -6.04 -1.09
C ARG A 11 4.22 -5.05 -0.30
N VAL A 12 3.03 -5.50 0.10
CA VAL A 12 2.12 -4.79 1.00
C VAL A 12 2.07 -5.57 2.31
N ARG A 13 2.36 -4.91 3.43
CA ARG A 13 2.37 -5.53 4.76
C ARG A 13 1.40 -4.80 5.69
N PRO A 14 0.49 -5.50 6.39
CA PRO A 14 -0.33 -4.88 7.43
C PRO A 14 0.55 -4.53 8.64
N VAL A 15 0.42 -3.30 9.13
CA VAL A 15 1.02 -2.84 10.39
C VAL A 15 0.01 -2.94 11.53
N GLN A 16 -1.27 -2.68 11.22
CA GLN A 16 -2.37 -2.81 12.15
C GLN A 16 -3.66 -3.02 11.35
N ALA A 17 -4.50 -3.96 11.75
CA ALA A 17 -5.80 -4.15 11.14
C ALA A 17 -6.81 -4.60 12.19
N ASN A 18 -7.97 -3.96 12.20
CA ASN A 18 -9.18 -4.38 12.90
C ASN A 18 -10.39 -4.05 12.02
N ASP A 19 -11.59 -4.36 12.49
CA ASP A 19 -12.83 -4.22 11.72
C ASP A 19 -13.12 -2.80 11.21
N ARG A 20 -12.50 -1.76 11.81
CA ARG A 20 -12.76 -0.34 11.49
C ARG A 20 -11.52 0.45 11.10
N TYR A 21 -10.32 -0.13 11.20
CA TYR A 21 -9.06 0.56 10.94
C TYR A 21 -8.01 -0.39 10.36
N GLY A 22 -7.41 0.02 9.24
CA GLY A 22 -6.28 -0.65 8.61
C GLY A 22 -5.12 0.30 8.37
N LYS A 23 -3.90 -0.12 8.74
CA LYS A 23 -2.63 0.54 8.47
C LYS A 23 -1.74 -0.41 7.71
N PHE A 24 -1.25 0.01 6.55
CA PHE A 24 -0.44 -0.80 5.64
C PHE A 24 0.86 -0.09 5.27
N VAL A 25 1.90 -0.86 5.00
CA VAL A 25 3.18 -0.39 4.46
C VAL A 25 3.40 -1.05 3.11
N VAL A 26 3.82 -0.26 2.13
CA VAL A 26 4.14 -0.71 0.78
C VAL A 26 5.60 -0.41 0.50
N ASP A 27 6.39 -1.44 0.22
CA ASP A 27 7.83 -1.34 -0.03
C ASP A 27 8.32 -2.51 -0.90
N PRO A 28 9.47 -2.43 -1.57
CA PRO A 28 10.20 -1.20 -1.86
C PRO A 28 9.48 -0.38 -2.96
N LEU A 29 9.53 0.94 -2.83
CA LEU A 29 9.02 1.86 -3.85
C LEU A 29 10.15 2.73 -4.40
N PRO A 30 10.18 3.00 -5.71
CA PRO A 30 11.07 4.00 -6.27
C PRO A 30 10.85 5.37 -5.62
N LYS A 31 11.91 6.17 -5.54
CA LYS A 31 11.83 7.54 -5.01
C LYS A 31 10.72 8.32 -5.74
N GLY A 32 9.83 8.95 -4.98
CA GLY A 32 8.71 9.75 -5.50
C GLY A 32 7.40 8.98 -5.70
N TYR A 33 7.42 7.65 -5.86
CA TYR A 33 6.22 6.86 -6.10
C TYR A 33 5.27 6.80 -4.90
N GLY A 34 5.80 6.98 -3.68
CA GLY A 34 4.96 7.04 -2.48
C GLY A 34 3.92 8.15 -2.53
N HIS A 35 4.25 9.31 -3.09
CA HIS A 35 3.30 10.42 -3.23
C HIS A 35 2.27 10.13 -4.32
N THR A 36 2.72 9.67 -5.50
CA THR A 36 1.86 9.34 -6.63
C THR A 36 0.84 8.25 -6.27
N LEU A 37 1.30 7.15 -5.65
CA LEU A 37 0.42 6.07 -5.21
C LEU A 37 -0.45 6.47 -4.03
N GLY A 38 0.09 7.20 -3.05
CA GLY A 38 -0.69 7.65 -1.90
C GLY A 38 -1.85 8.58 -2.28
N ALA A 39 -1.59 9.53 -3.18
CA ALA A 39 -2.61 10.46 -3.66
C ALA A 39 -3.72 9.75 -4.44
N SER A 40 -3.36 8.81 -5.33
CA SER A 40 -4.35 8.05 -6.10
C SER A 40 -5.15 7.08 -5.22
N LEU A 41 -4.49 6.32 -4.34
CA LEU A 41 -5.15 5.40 -3.43
C LEU A 41 -6.12 6.11 -2.49
N ARG A 42 -5.75 7.28 -1.96
CA ARG A 42 -6.67 8.09 -1.13
C ARG A 42 -7.95 8.43 -1.90
N ARG A 43 -7.86 8.79 -3.18
CA ARG A 43 -9.05 9.12 -4.00
C ARG A 43 -9.92 7.89 -4.24
N VAL A 44 -9.32 6.76 -4.57
CA VAL A 44 -10.02 5.49 -4.81
C VAL A 44 -10.73 5.02 -3.53
N LEU A 45 -10.02 5.00 -2.40
CA LEU A 45 -10.57 4.54 -1.12
C LEU A 45 -11.73 5.41 -0.62
N LEU A 46 -11.77 6.70 -0.98
CA LEU A 46 -12.84 7.61 -0.55
C LEU A 46 -14.01 7.72 -1.53
N ASN A 47 -13.79 7.54 -2.83
CA ASN A 47 -14.79 7.88 -3.86
C ASN A 47 -15.18 6.71 -4.76
N SER A 48 -14.45 5.59 -4.71
CA SER A 48 -14.65 4.46 -5.62
C SER A 48 -15.03 3.18 -4.90
N ILE A 49 -15.18 3.23 -3.57
CA ILE A 49 -15.77 2.13 -2.81
C ILE A 49 -17.28 2.33 -2.86
N GLU A 50 -17.95 1.39 -3.50
CA GLU A 50 -19.41 1.35 -3.51
C GLU A 50 -19.93 1.09 -2.10
N GLY A 51 -20.87 1.91 -1.66
CA GLY A 51 -21.50 1.82 -0.36
C GLY A 51 -22.77 2.67 -0.34
N VAL A 52 -23.74 2.25 0.47
CA VAL A 52 -24.96 3.03 0.77
C VAL A 52 -24.77 3.72 2.11
N ALA A 53 -25.18 5.00 2.19
CA ALA A 53 -25.13 5.79 3.42
C ALA A 53 -26.34 5.54 4.32
#